data_AF-A0A953DXS3-F1
#
_entry.id   AF-A0A953DXS3-F1
#
_cell.length_a   1.000
_cell.length_b   1.000
_cell.length_c   1.000
_cell.angle_alpha   90.00
_cell.angle_beta   90.00
_cell.angle_gamma   90.00
#
_symmetry.space_group_name_H-M   'P 1'
#
loop_
_entity.id
_entity.type
_entity.pdbx_description
1 polymer ?
#
loop_
_entity_poly.entity_id
_entity_poly.type
_entity_poly.pdbx_seq_one_letter_code
_entity_poly.pdbx_strand_id
1 'polypeptide(L)'
;QGAVNGNFVGLGVGTTSCNNGTQPVDWFNLPDTRHPVIPQNLYRMSGGADNTERFEQIGQSWMKHAFFALEDDQCSFGCNTSNCATGDQLCPGCSDTYVASLNYDQDGIGSRAWVNPFTGSFPSGANNHSGHNHTGTSHRVTVATSDLIPAQNPGATYFAEADYISPTEYTWCQTHPGECNMFNNVSHRQFTVSGGPTTFSFSSVGPTVRMQPAIMAWTGATISQRLEPDPGNDGAWFIGYKVTNPSAGVWHYEYALYNMNLDRSIQSFTVPLGSGVTLSNIGFHAPPQEPGWPNDGTLNNQGYSSTPWSNDYQPGNSSITWACETFAQNQNANAIRFGTLYNFRFDADQPPQSATATVGFFKTGSPMQVQIQAPGGGGPTPTPTATPTPTATPTPRPSPTPRADPTPRTRPTPVPRPTP
;
A
#
# COMPACT_ATOMS: atom_id res chain seq x y z
N GLN A 1 -20.23 9.22 3.80
CA GLN A 1 -20.36 9.24 2.32
C GLN A 1 -21.10 10.48 1.89
N GLY A 2 -20.82 10.98 0.68
CA GLY A 2 -21.63 11.98 -0.03
C GLY A 2 -22.75 11.35 -0.87
N ALA A 3 -23.41 12.16 -1.69
CA ALA A 3 -24.40 11.69 -2.65
C ALA A 3 -23.75 10.95 -3.83
N VAL A 4 -24.44 9.96 -4.38
CA VAL A 4 -24.06 9.31 -5.64
C VAL A 4 -24.31 10.25 -6.81
N ASN A 5 -23.34 10.35 -7.71
CA ASN A 5 -23.45 11.10 -8.96
C ASN A 5 -23.11 10.17 -10.13
N GLY A 6 -24.11 9.83 -10.95
CA GLY A 6 -23.97 8.81 -11.97
C GLY A 6 -23.57 7.45 -11.36
N ASN A 7 -22.46 6.89 -11.83
CA ASN A 7 -21.93 5.61 -11.34
C ASN A 7 -20.85 5.77 -10.26
N PHE A 8 -20.73 6.94 -9.64
CA PHE A 8 -19.69 7.24 -8.65
C PHE A 8 -20.28 7.69 -7.32
N VAL A 9 -19.57 7.40 -6.24
CA VAL A 9 -19.82 7.93 -4.90
C VAL A 9 -18.58 8.67 -4.40
N GLY A 10 -18.80 9.80 -3.73
CA GLY A 10 -17.75 10.56 -3.06
C GLY A 10 -17.67 10.14 -1.59
N LEU A 11 -16.50 9.75 -1.14
CA LEU A 11 -16.25 9.34 0.24
C LEU A 11 -15.27 10.30 0.92
N GLY A 12 -15.22 10.21 2.24
CA GLY A 12 -14.19 10.85 3.04
C GLY A 12 -13.82 9.97 4.22
N VAL A 13 -12.61 10.18 4.69
CA VAL A 13 -11.95 9.42 5.74
C VAL A 13 -11.72 10.36 6.91
N GLY A 14 -12.19 9.98 8.10
CA GLY A 14 -11.80 10.68 9.33
C GLY A 14 -10.37 10.34 9.71
N THR A 15 -9.60 11.32 10.17
CA THR A 15 -8.20 11.16 10.53
C THR A 15 -7.93 11.68 11.93
N THR A 16 -6.96 11.07 12.60
CA THR A 16 -6.35 11.59 13.83
C THR A 16 -4.86 11.63 13.62
N SER A 17 -4.27 12.83 13.63
CA SER A 17 -2.82 13.01 13.68
C SER A 17 -2.34 12.91 15.12
N CYS A 18 -1.17 12.32 15.34
CA CYS A 18 -0.55 12.20 16.65
C CYS A 18 0.88 12.70 16.58
N ASN A 19 1.23 13.77 17.28
CA ASN A 19 2.62 14.21 17.38
C ASN A 19 3.35 13.40 18.46
N ASN A 20 3.94 12.27 18.06
CA ASN A 20 4.80 11.47 18.94
C ASN A 20 6.24 12.05 19.07
N GLY A 21 6.50 13.19 18.43
CA GLY A 21 7.80 13.86 18.46
C GLY A 21 7.97 14.73 19.71
N THR A 22 9.14 15.36 19.78
CA THR A 22 9.49 16.31 20.86
C THR A 22 9.37 17.77 20.42
N GLN A 23 9.05 18.01 19.14
CA GLN A 23 8.95 19.34 18.54
C GLN A 23 7.50 19.62 18.11
N PRO A 24 7.04 20.87 18.19
CA PRO A 24 5.75 21.26 17.62
C PRO A 24 5.76 21.10 16.09
N VAL A 25 4.62 20.74 15.51
CA VAL A 25 4.41 20.68 14.05
C VAL A 25 3.47 21.81 13.65
N ASP A 26 3.90 22.69 12.75
CA ASP A 26 3.07 23.81 12.30
C ASP A 26 1.72 23.37 11.68
N TRP A 27 0.67 24.11 11.98
CA TRP A 27 -0.74 23.83 11.66
C TRP A 27 -1.53 25.09 11.25
N PHE A 28 -0.82 26.12 10.77
CA PHE A 28 -1.39 27.42 10.46
C PHE A 28 -2.45 27.33 9.34
N ASN A 29 -3.53 28.10 9.45
CA ASN A 29 -4.53 28.17 8.39
C ASN A 29 -4.01 28.96 7.17
N LEU A 30 -4.53 28.63 5.99
CA LEU A 30 -4.37 29.44 4.78
C LEU A 30 -4.75 30.91 5.06
N PRO A 31 -4.01 31.89 4.48
CA PRO A 31 -3.05 31.75 3.39
C PRO A 31 -1.61 31.41 3.82
N ASP A 32 -1.33 31.16 5.11
CA ASP A 32 -0.05 30.58 5.50
C ASP A 32 0.07 29.16 4.90
N THR A 33 1.27 28.77 4.51
CA THR A 33 1.52 27.47 3.86
C THR A 33 2.23 26.48 4.78
N ARG A 34 2.35 26.81 6.07
CA ARG A 34 2.98 25.97 7.09
C ARG A 34 1.93 25.12 7.81
N HIS A 35 1.42 24.13 7.09
CA HIS A 35 0.51 23.13 7.63
C HIS A 35 0.52 21.86 6.77
N PRO A 36 0.10 20.71 7.32
CA PRO A 36 -0.01 19.50 6.54
C PRO A 36 -1.15 19.54 5.52
N VAL A 37 -0.92 18.85 4.40
CA VAL A 37 -1.99 18.42 3.50
C VAL A 37 -2.27 16.94 3.70
N ILE A 38 -3.55 16.55 3.53
CA ILE A 38 -4.03 15.21 3.89
C ILE A 38 -4.73 14.57 2.68
N PRO A 39 -4.01 13.84 1.81
CA PRO A 39 -4.63 12.99 0.80
C PRO A 39 -5.34 11.79 1.45
N GLN A 40 -6.45 11.37 0.86
CA GLN A 40 -7.20 10.18 1.28
C GLN A 40 -7.38 9.23 0.10
N ASN A 41 -7.30 7.93 0.37
CA ASN A 41 -7.39 6.87 -0.63
C ASN A 41 -8.29 5.73 -0.13
N LEU A 42 -8.89 5.00 -1.08
CA LEU A 42 -9.60 3.74 -0.80
C LEU A 42 -9.06 2.62 -1.69
N TYR A 43 -8.85 1.46 -1.07
CA TYR A 43 -8.37 0.25 -1.73
C TYR A 43 -9.37 -0.89 -1.55
N ARG A 44 -9.38 -1.82 -2.51
CA ARG A 44 -10.08 -3.10 -2.46
C ARG A 44 -9.07 -4.23 -2.56
N MET A 45 -9.19 -5.22 -1.67
CA MET A 45 -8.53 -6.51 -1.82
C MET A 45 -9.58 -7.56 -2.21
N SER A 46 -9.35 -8.27 -3.32
CA SER A 46 -10.31 -9.23 -3.88
C SER A 46 -9.64 -10.25 -4.81
N GLY A 47 -10.44 -11.23 -5.28
CA GLY A 47 -10.01 -12.21 -6.27
C GLY A 47 -9.27 -13.42 -5.70
N GLY A 48 -9.17 -14.49 -6.49
CA GLY A 48 -8.67 -15.79 -6.03
C GLY A 48 -9.62 -16.49 -5.06
N ALA A 49 -9.18 -17.62 -4.51
CA ALA A 49 -9.99 -18.44 -3.61
C ALA A 49 -10.21 -17.82 -2.21
N ASP A 50 -9.35 -16.88 -1.82
CA ASP A 50 -9.32 -16.26 -0.48
C ASP A 50 -9.51 -14.74 -0.50
N ASN A 51 -9.85 -14.14 -1.64
CA ASN A 51 -10.00 -12.69 -1.84
C ASN A 51 -8.73 -11.86 -1.59
N THR A 52 -7.56 -12.47 -1.77
CA THR A 52 -6.27 -11.80 -1.59
C THR A 52 -5.40 -11.77 -2.85
N GLU A 53 -5.94 -12.19 -4.01
CA GLU A 53 -5.17 -12.20 -5.26
C GLU A 53 -4.72 -10.79 -5.67
N ARG A 54 -5.58 -9.78 -5.49
CA ARG A 54 -5.38 -8.41 -5.99
C ARG A 54 -5.55 -7.39 -4.87
N PHE A 55 -4.75 -6.34 -4.91
CA PHE A 55 -4.88 -5.17 -4.04
C PHE A 55 -4.86 -3.92 -4.90
N GLU A 56 -6.00 -3.26 -5.04
CA GLU A 56 -6.25 -2.23 -6.04
C GLU A 56 -6.70 -0.93 -5.37
N GLN A 57 -6.11 0.21 -5.75
CA GLN A 57 -6.64 1.51 -5.33
C GLN A 57 -7.83 1.89 -6.21
N ILE A 58 -9.01 1.96 -5.62
CA ILE A 58 -10.28 2.21 -6.32
C ILE A 58 -10.77 3.66 -6.18
N GLY A 59 -10.09 4.47 -5.38
CA GLY A 59 -10.39 5.89 -5.25
C GLY A 59 -9.29 6.69 -4.58
N GLN A 60 -9.29 7.99 -4.90
CA GLN A 60 -8.40 9.00 -4.35
C GLN A 60 -9.15 10.33 -4.26
N SER A 61 -8.73 11.20 -3.33
CA SER A 61 -9.25 12.57 -3.18
C SER A 61 -8.22 13.65 -3.51
N TRP A 62 -8.69 14.87 -3.73
CA TRP A 62 -7.95 16.09 -3.40
C TRP A 62 -7.63 16.13 -1.89
N MET A 63 -6.75 17.02 -1.46
CA MET A 63 -6.17 16.97 -0.12
C MET A 63 -6.80 18.00 0.80
N LYS A 64 -7.12 17.61 2.02
CA LYS A 64 -7.47 18.55 3.09
C LYS A 64 -6.27 19.40 3.44
N HIS A 65 -6.47 20.71 3.52
CA HIS A 65 -5.56 21.61 4.21
C HIS A 65 -5.93 21.64 5.70
N ALA A 66 -4.99 21.25 6.56
CA ALA A 66 -5.11 21.46 8.00
C ALA A 66 -5.23 22.97 8.31
N PHE A 67 -5.94 23.32 9.38
CA PHE A 67 -6.25 24.73 9.68
C PHE A 67 -6.32 25.07 11.18
N PHE A 68 -6.41 24.06 12.04
CA PHE A 68 -6.44 24.22 13.50
C PHE A 68 -6.10 22.89 14.16
N ALA A 69 -5.20 22.88 15.14
CA ALA A 69 -4.85 21.71 15.94
C ALA A 69 -5.61 21.71 17.28
N LEU A 70 -6.38 20.64 17.56
CA LEU A 70 -7.23 20.55 18.75
C LEU A 70 -6.47 20.38 20.09
N GLU A 71 -5.24 19.87 20.05
CA GLU A 71 -4.44 19.52 21.25
C GLU A 71 -5.08 18.47 22.18
N ASP A 72 -5.72 17.45 21.62
CA ASP A 72 -6.25 16.32 22.38
C ASP A 72 -5.16 15.30 22.74
N ASP A 73 -5.47 14.34 23.64
CA ASP A 73 -4.59 13.19 23.95
C ASP A 73 -5.18 11.85 23.48
N GLN A 74 -5.79 11.82 22.28
CA GLN A 74 -6.41 10.61 21.70
C GLN A 74 -5.40 9.47 21.51
N CYS A 75 -4.12 9.82 21.34
CA CYS A 75 -3.05 8.85 21.12
C CYS A 75 -2.35 8.43 22.42
N SER A 76 -2.74 9.04 23.56
CA SER A 76 -2.23 8.75 24.91
C SER A 76 -0.71 8.88 25.02
N PHE A 77 -0.15 9.95 24.43
CA PHE A 77 1.27 10.27 24.51
C PHE A 77 1.57 11.28 25.62
N GLY A 78 0.54 11.79 26.31
CA GLY A 78 0.70 12.75 27.40
C GLY A 78 0.87 14.16 26.86
N CYS A 79 -0.15 14.61 26.12
CA CYS A 79 -0.21 15.94 25.48
C CYS A 79 0.38 17.05 26.36
N ASN A 80 1.38 17.76 25.82
CA ASN A 80 2.09 18.83 26.49
C ASN A 80 2.06 20.12 25.66
N THR A 81 1.28 21.10 26.12
CA THR A 81 1.09 22.39 25.46
C THR A 81 2.00 23.50 25.99
N SER A 82 2.95 23.19 26.89
CA SER A 82 3.71 24.21 27.62
C SER A 82 4.69 25.03 26.76
N ASN A 83 5.15 24.49 25.63
CA ASN A 83 6.18 25.10 24.76
C ASN A 83 5.77 25.11 23.29
N CYS A 84 4.49 25.33 23.01
CA CYS A 84 3.92 25.22 21.68
C CYS A 84 2.74 26.20 21.54
N ALA A 85 2.55 26.75 20.34
CA ALA A 85 1.43 27.64 20.05
C ALA A 85 0.18 26.84 19.70
N THR A 86 -0.62 26.49 20.72
CA THR A 86 -1.86 25.69 20.57
C THR A 86 -2.77 26.24 19.48
N GLY A 87 -3.35 25.36 18.66
CA GLY A 87 -4.22 25.75 17.54
C GLY A 87 -3.45 26.02 16.25
N ASP A 88 -2.33 26.74 16.34
CA ASP A 88 -1.44 27.03 15.20
C ASP A 88 -0.32 25.99 15.03
N GLN A 89 -0.10 25.14 16.03
CA GLN A 89 0.88 24.07 16.02
C GLN A 89 0.30 22.87 16.77
N LEU A 90 0.49 21.66 16.23
CA LEU A 90 0.23 20.41 16.94
C LEU A 90 1.36 20.13 17.93
N CYS A 91 1.07 20.21 19.22
CA CYS A 91 2.09 20.17 20.26
C CYS A 91 2.63 18.76 20.54
N PRO A 92 3.84 18.64 21.11
CA PRO A 92 4.42 17.35 21.49
C PRO A 92 3.48 16.52 22.38
N GLY A 93 3.29 15.25 22.01
CA GLY A 93 2.40 14.32 22.69
C GLY A 93 0.91 14.54 22.42
N CYS A 94 0.54 15.60 21.69
CA CYS A 94 -0.85 15.93 21.41
C CYS A 94 -1.34 15.33 20.09
N SER A 95 -2.64 15.39 19.88
CA SER A 95 -3.34 14.84 18.72
C SER A 95 -4.39 15.82 18.20
N ASP A 96 -4.63 15.74 16.90
CA ASP A 96 -5.66 16.51 16.21
C ASP A 96 -6.57 15.55 15.44
N THR A 97 -7.89 15.72 15.55
CA THR A 97 -8.86 14.84 14.90
C THR A 97 -9.76 15.62 13.94
N TYR A 98 -9.73 15.23 12.66
CA TYR A 98 -10.70 15.66 11.68
C TYR A 98 -11.70 14.53 11.39
N VAL A 99 -12.97 14.78 11.66
CA VAL A 99 -14.04 13.89 11.22
C VAL A 99 -14.14 13.88 9.69
N ALA A 100 -14.70 12.81 9.13
CA ALA A 100 -14.78 12.64 7.68
C ALA A 100 -15.38 13.86 6.96
N SER A 101 -16.43 14.48 7.52
CA SER A 101 -17.08 15.65 6.91
C SER A 101 -16.19 16.87 6.80
N LEU A 102 -15.21 17.05 7.69
CA LEU A 102 -14.22 18.13 7.58
C LEU A 102 -13.17 17.82 6.53
N ASN A 103 -12.84 16.54 6.37
CA ASN A 103 -11.80 16.05 5.47
C ASN A 103 -12.26 15.91 4.01
N TYR A 104 -13.56 15.74 3.76
CA TYR A 104 -14.11 15.73 2.39
C TYR A 104 -14.79 17.03 1.99
N ASP A 105 -14.83 18.03 2.87
CA ASP A 105 -15.46 19.31 2.59
C ASP A 105 -14.85 19.95 1.35
N GLN A 106 -15.67 20.13 0.31
CA GLN A 106 -15.20 20.44 -1.03
C GLN A 106 -14.69 21.87 -1.15
N ASP A 107 -15.07 22.75 -0.22
CA ASP A 107 -14.55 24.12 -0.11
C ASP A 107 -13.20 24.19 0.65
N GLY A 108 -12.79 23.09 1.28
CA GLY A 108 -11.61 23.00 2.14
C GLY A 108 -10.52 22.05 1.64
N ILE A 109 -10.62 21.56 0.41
CA ILE A 109 -9.69 20.57 -0.16
C ILE A 109 -9.05 21.07 -1.46
N GLY A 110 -7.72 21.00 -1.56
CA GLY A 110 -6.94 21.46 -2.71
C GLY A 110 -6.39 20.31 -3.55
N SER A 111 -6.16 20.58 -4.84
CA SER A 111 -5.63 19.56 -5.77
C SER A 111 -4.24 19.06 -5.36
N ARG A 112 -4.01 17.75 -5.58
CA ARG A 112 -2.69 17.10 -5.42
C ARG A 112 -1.60 17.76 -6.27
N ALA A 113 -1.95 18.35 -7.41
CA ALA A 113 -0.97 18.93 -8.33
C ALA A 113 -0.23 20.16 -7.79
N TRP A 114 -0.77 20.81 -6.75
CA TRP A 114 -0.15 21.99 -6.13
C TRP A 114 1.01 21.67 -5.18
N VAL A 115 1.10 20.43 -4.72
CA VAL A 115 2.00 20.04 -3.63
C VAL A 115 3.22 19.31 -4.20
N ASN A 116 4.40 19.71 -3.75
CA ASN A 116 5.56 18.82 -3.81
C ASN A 116 5.42 17.80 -2.66
N PRO A 117 5.23 16.50 -2.95
CA PRO A 117 4.92 15.51 -1.93
C PRO A 117 6.11 15.16 -1.02
N PHE A 118 7.35 15.40 -1.46
CA PHE A 118 8.52 15.17 -0.63
C PHE A 118 8.76 16.32 0.35
N THR A 119 8.57 17.57 -0.11
CA THR A 119 8.84 18.75 0.72
C THR A 119 7.61 19.28 1.45
N GLY A 120 6.42 18.85 1.07
CA GLY A 120 5.15 19.41 1.53
C GLY A 120 4.87 20.83 1.03
N SER A 121 5.74 21.44 0.23
CA SER A 121 5.57 22.82 -0.23
C SER A 121 4.39 22.97 -1.19
N PHE A 122 3.58 24.01 -0.99
CA PHE A 122 2.49 24.43 -1.88
C PHE A 122 2.30 25.95 -1.86
N PRO A 123 1.68 26.55 -2.89
CA PRO A 123 1.35 27.97 -2.89
C PRO A 123 0.14 28.31 -2.00
N SER A 124 0.06 29.53 -1.49
CA SER A 124 -1.04 30.01 -0.64
C SER A 124 -2.43 29.98 -1.30
N GLY A 125 -2.49 29.86 -2.63
CA GLY A 125 -3.72 29.70 -3.41
C GLY A 125 -4.12 28.26 -3.73
N ALA A 126 -3.48 27.25 -3.13
CA ALA A 126 -3.69 25.83 -3.47
C ALA A 126 -5.13 25.31 -3.20
N ASN A 127 -5.94 26.05 -2.42
CA ASN A 127 -7.34 25.76 -2.12
C ASN A 127 -8.32 26.75 -2.81
N ASN A 128 -8.04 27.13 -4.06
CA ASN A 128 -8.88 28.08 -4.79
C ASN A 128 -9.99 27.37 -5.59
N HIS A 129 -11.25 27.57 -5.18
CA HIS A 129 -12.43 27.02 -5.87
C HIS A 129 -13.13 28.02 -6.80
N SER A 130 -12.54 29.19 -7.05
CA SER A 130 -13.12 30.18 -7.95
C SER A 130 -13.22 29.64 -9.37
N GLY A 131 -14.36 29.85 -10.02
CA GLY A 131 -14.55 29.50 -11.43
C GLY A 131 -15.09 28.10 -11.69
N HIS A 132 -15.42 27.31 -10.66
CA HIS A 132 -16.14 26.06 -10.83
C HIS A 132 -17.18 25.80 -9.75
N ASN A 133 -18.09 24.84 -10.02
CA ASN A 133 -19.09 24.37 -9.08
C ASN A 133 -18.84 22.90 -8.76
N HIS A 134 -18.91 22.54 -7.48
CA HIS A 134 -18.77 21.16 -7.06
C HIS A 134 -19.96 20.31 -7.47
N THR A 135 -19.69 19.04 -7.77
CA THR A 135 -20.71 18.00 -7.91
C THR A 135 -20.76 17.15 -6.63
N GLY A 136 -21.67 16.18 -6.54
CA GLY A 136 -21.77 15.30 -5.36
C GLY A 136 -20.48 14.53 -5.02
N THR A 137 -19.60 14.32 -6.01
CA THR A 137 -18.39 13.51 -5.90
C THR A 137 -17.10 14.29 -6.08
N SER A 138 -17.10 15.44 -6.76
CA SER A 138 -15.87 16.14 -7.15
C SER A 138 -14.91 16.34 -5.98
N HIS A 139 -13.62 16.12 -6.20
CA HIS A 139 -12.53 16.33 -5.24
C HIS A 139 -12.51 15.36 -4.04
N ARG A 140 -13.62 14.67 -3.73
CA ARG A 140 -13.69 13.67 -2.65
C ARG A 140 -12.98 12.39 -3.07
N VAL A 141 -12.92 11.39 -2.19
CA VAL A 141 -12.50 10.04 -2.58
C VAL A 141 -13.56 9.47 -3.53
N THR A 142 -13.36 9.66 -4.83
CA THR A 142 -14.31 9.27 -5.88
C THR A 142 -14.11 7.80 -6.23
N VAL A 143 -15.16 7.00 -6.06
CA VAL A 143 -15.12 5.54 -6.24
C VAL A 143 -16.29 5.11 -7.12
N ALA A 144 -16.04 4.20 -8.07
CA ALA A 144 -17.13 3.62 -8.85
C ALA A 144 -18.03 2.78 -7.94
N THR A 145 -19.34 2.93 -8.05
CA THR A 145 -20.30 2.20 -7.21
C THR A 145 -20.17 0.68 -7.42
N SER A 146 -19.81 0.25 -8.62
CA SER A 146 -19.52 -1.15 -8.96
C SER A 146 -18.37 -1.75 -8.14
N ASP A 147 -17.42 -0.95 -7.68
CA ASP A 147 -16.32 -1.44 -6.85
C ASP A 147 -16.73 -1.68 -5.39
N LEU A 148 -17.88 -1.16 -4.98
CA LEU A 148 -18.39 -1.23 -3.60
C LEU A 148 -19.59 -2.17 -3.45
N ILE A 149 -20.31 -2.48 -4.53
CA ILE A 149 -21.50 -3.36 -4.48
C ILE A 149 -21.07 -4.77 -4.03
N PRO A 150 -21.52 -5.27 -2.86
CA PRO A 150 -21.05 -6.57 -2.35
C PRO A 150 -21.36 -7.75 -3.26
N ALA A 151 -22.50 -7.70 -3.96
CA ALA A 151 -22.89 -8.75 -4.91
C ALA A 151 -21.97 -8.83 -6.14
N GLN A 152 -21.25 -7.74 -6.47
CA GLN A 152 -20.28 -7.69 -7.56
C GLN A 152 -18.84 -7.95 -7.07
N ASN A 153 -18.62 -7.88 -5.75
CA ASN A 153 -17.31 -8.03 -5.11
C ASN A 153 -17.41 -9.00 -3.92
N PRO A 154 -17.85 -10.25 -4.13
CA PRO A 154 -18.13 -11.18 -3.04
C PRO A 154 -16.86 -11.47 -2.24
N GLY A 155 -16.90 -11.19 -0.94
CA GLY A 155 -15.78 -11.42 -0.01
C GLY A 155 -14.64 -10.40 -0.10
N ALA A 156 -14.79 -9.35 -0.90
CA ALA A 156 -13.80 -8.28 -0.95
C ALA A 156 -13.69 -7.54 0.40
N THR A 157 -12.48 -7.09 0.71
CA THR A 157 -12.18 -6.25 1.88
C THR A 157 -11.66 -4.89 1.43
N TYR A 158 -11.90 -3.85 2.24
CA TYR A 158 -11.61 -2.48 1.85
C TYR A 158 -10.68 -1.81 2.84
N PHE A 159 -9.82 -0.92 2.37
CA PHE A 159 -8.83 -0.24 3.21
C PHE A 159 -8.88 1.25 2.92
N ALA A 160 -9.18 2.05 3.93
CA ALA A 160 -9.02 3.50 3.85
C ALA A 160 -7.60 3.84 4.28
N GLU A 161 -6.96 4.75 3.54
CA GLU A 161 -5.62 5.28 3.82
C GLU A 161 -5.68 6.79 3.87
N ALA A 162 -4.90 7.38 4.77
CA ALA A 162 -4.58 8.80 4.74
C ALA A 162 -3.10 8.98 5.02
N ASP A 163 -2.56 10.08 4.50
CA ASP A 163 -1.18 10.54 4.77
C ASP A 163 -1.22 11.99 5.27
N TYR A 164 -0.22 12.39 6.03
CA TYR A 164 0.02 13.78 6.40
C TYR A 164 1.36 14.20 5.80
N ILE A 165 1.32 15.14 4.86
CA ILE A 165 2.52 15.68 4.22
C ILE A 165 2.75 17.09 4.75
N SER A 166 3.82 17.29 5.52
CA SER A 166 4.09 18.53 6.24
C SER A 166 5.39 19.23 5.78
N PRO A 167 5.35 20.54 5.43
CA PRO A 167 6.55 21.34 5.21
C PRO A 167 7.52 21.37 6.41
N THR A 168 6.95 21.31 7.61
CA THR A 168 7.72 21.38 8.87
C THR A 168 8.63 20.18 9.02
N GLU A 169 8.14 18.99 8.70
CA GLU A 169 8.94 17.76 8.79
C GLU A 169 10.06 17.73 7.76
N TYR A 170 9.79 18.14 6.52
CA TYR A 170 10.84 18.27 5.51
C TYR A 170 11.94 19.22 5.98
N THR A 171 11.56 20.41 6.46
CA THR A 171 12.49 21.44 6.95
C THR A 171 13.31 20.93 8.14
N TRP A 172 12.69 20.19 9.06
CA TRP A 172 13.38 19.54 10.17
C TRP A 172 14.43 18.55 9.69
N CYS A 173 14.06 17.65 8.76
CA CYS A 173 14.96 16.64 8.21
C CYS A 173 16.22 17.24 7.55
N GLN A 174 16.12 18.43 6.95
CA GLN A 174 17.28 19.08 6.31
C GLN A 174 18.39 19.45 7.32
N THR A 175 18.00 19.77 8.56
CA THR A 175 18.94 20.14 9.63
C THR A 175 19.20 19.01 10.62
N HIS A 176 18.33 18.00 10.65
CA HIS A 176 18.39 16.83 11.54
C HIS A 176 18.17 15.53 10.76
N PRO A 177 19.08 15.15 9.85
CA PRO A 177 18.89 13.98 8.97
C PRO A 177 18.73 12.65 9.71
N GLY A 178 19.24 12.55 10.96
CA GLY A 178 19.07 11.37 11.81
C GLY A 178 17.71 11.28 12.53
N GLU A 179 16.89 12.33 12.46
CA GLU A 179 15.60 12.43 13.15
C GLU A 179 14.45 12.58 12.14
N CYS A 180 14.65 12.08 10.91
CA CYS A 180 13.71 12.32 9.83
C CYS A 180 12.51 11.37 9.85
N ASN A 181 11.36 11.89 10.26
CA ASN A 181 10.12 11.12 10.45
C ASN A 181 9.08 11.28 9.32
N MET A 182 9.33 12.10 8.30
CA MET A 182 8.36 12.43 7.24
C MET A 182 7.78 11.23 6.46
N PHE A 183 8.34 10.03 6.64
CA PHE A 183 7.93 8.80 5.96
C PHE A 183 7.04 7.88 6.83
N ASN A 184 6.66 8.30 8.05
CA ASN A 184 5.84 7.50 8.95
C ASN A 184 4.38 7.99 9.06
N ASN A 185 3.96 8.95 8.23
CA ASN A 185 2.65 9.60 8.34
C ASN A 185 1.52 8.84 7.64
N VAL A 186 1.82 7.92 6.73
CA VAL A 186 0.79 7.11 6.07
C VAL A 186 0.27 6.05 7.02
N SER A 187 -1.04 5.93 7.13
CA SER A 187 -1.69 4.90 7.93
C SER A 187 -2.94 4.37 7.23
N HIS A 188 -3.33 3.13 7.54
CA HIS A 188 -4.53 2.53 6.97
C HIS A 188 -5.43 1.88 8.01
N ARG A 189 -6.70 1.69 7.65
CA ARG A 189 -7.67 0.92 8.44
C ARG A 189 -8.56 0.08 7.52
N GLN A 190 -8.80 -1.16 7.90
CA GLN A 190 -9.67 -2.08 7.16
C GLN A 190 -11.16 -1.82 7.48
N PHE A 191 -12.02 -2.02 6.48
CA PHE A 191 -13.47 -1.90 6.55
C PHE A 191 -14.16 -3.05 5.82
N THR A 192 -15.36 -3.41 6.30
CA THR A 192 -16.38 -4.08 5.50
C THR A 192 -17.32 -3.06 4.87
N VAL A 193 -17.81 -3.38 3.68
CA VAL A 193 -18.78 -2.55 2.94
C VAL A 193 -20.09 -3.30 2.78
N SER A 194 -21.20 -2.62 3.01
CA SER A 194 -22.56 -3.13 2.76
C SER A 194 -23.45 -2.07 2.13
N GLY A 195 -24.63 -2.47 1.64
CA GLY A 195 -25.59 -1.60 0.96
C GLY A 195 -25.42 -1.61 -0.57
N GLY A 196 -25.65 -0.46 -1.19
CA GLY A 196 -25.63 -0.23 -2.64
C GLY A 196 -27.02 -0.32 -3.29
N PRO A 197 -27.18 0.23 -4.52
CA PRO A 197 -26.17 0.95 -5.30
C PRO A 197 -26.02 2.43 -4.93
N THR A 198 -26.92 2.99 -4.12
CA THR A 198 -26.96 4.44 -3.81
C THR A 198 -26.41 4.81 -2.44
N THR A 199 -26.50 3.91 -1.46
CA THR A 199 -26.07 4.14 -0.08
C THR A 199 -25.21 2.98 0.38
N PHE A 200 -23.99 3.28 0.82
CA PHE A 200 -23.02 2.32 1.32
C PHE A 200 -22.72 2.60 2.79
N SER A 201 -22.56 1.51 3.55
CA SER A 201 -22.16 1.55 4.95
C SER A 201 -20.77 0.93 5.10
N PHE A 202 -19.92 1.58 5.89
CA PHE A 202 -18.54 1.17 6.14
C PHE A 202 -18.39 0.85 7.63
N SER A 203 -18.03 -0.40 7.95
CA SER A 203 -17.79 -0.82 9.35
C SER A 203 -16.32 -1.18 9.54
N SER A 204 -15.65 -0.55 10.51
CA SER A 204 -14.23 -0.80 10.76
C SER A 204 -13.98 -2.22 11.22
N VAL A 205 -12.95 -2.86 10.64
CA VAL A 205 -12.46 -4.19 11.00
C VAL A 205 -11.15 -3.99 11.77
N GLY A 206 -11.28 -3.60 13.04
CA GLY A 206 -10.14 -3.37 13.93
C GLY A 206 -9.59 -1.92 13.94
N PRO A 207 -8.49 -1.69 14.68
CA PRO A 207 -7.87 -0.37 14.84
C PRO A 207 -7.14 0.09 13.57
N THR A 208 -6.73 1.36 13.53
CA THR A 208 -5.79 1.86 12.51
C THR A 208 -4.44 1.18 12.69
N VAL A 209 -3.88 0.70 11.58
CA VAL A 209 -2.47 0.32 11.49
C VAL A 209 -1.69 1.60 11.17
N ARG A 210 -1.03 2.14 12.19
CA ARG A 210 -0.29 3.40 12.10
C ARG A 210 1.04 3.22 11.39
N MET A 211 1.51 4.25 10.69
CA MET A 211 2.84 4.32 10.06
C MET A 211 3.08 3.23 8.99
N GLN A 212 2.01 2.73 8.38
CA GLN A 212 2.07 1.70 7.35
C GLN A 212 1.09 2.05 6.22
N PRO A 213 1.55 2.20 4.96
CA PRO A 213 0.67 2.37 3.83
C PRO A 213 -0.20 1.12 3.60
N ALA A 214 -1.35 1.30 2.97
CA ALA A 214 -2.36 0.26 2.81
C ALA A 214 -1.86 -0.95 2.00
N ILE A 215 -0.88 -0.75 1.10
CA ILE A 215 -0.24 -1.86 0.37
C ILE A 215 0.36 -2.92 1.30
N MET A 216 0.76 -2.55 2.52
CA MET A 216 1.29 -3.48 3.53
C MET A 216 0.23 -4.46 4.05
N ALA A 217 -1.06 -4.18 3.83
CA ALA A 217 -2.14 -5.07 4.18
C ALA A 217 -2.33 -6.22 3.16
N TRP A 218 -1.68 -6.16 1.99
CA TRP A 218 -1.88 -7.14 0.91
C TRP A 218 -1.37 -8.53 1.31
N THR A 219 -2.29 -9.34 1.82
CA THR A 219 -1.96 -10.61 2.46
C THR A 219 -1.47 -11.63 1.43
N GLY A 220 -0.35 -12.29 1.74
CA GLY A 220 0.28 -13.28 0.87
C GLY A 220 1.07 -12.69 -0.31
N ALA A 221 1.14 -11.37 -0.44
CA ALA A 221 2.07 -10.72 -1.36
C ALA A 221 3.44 -10.54 -0.71
N THR A 222 4.48 -10.42 -1.54
CA THR A 222 5.78 -9.90 -1.12
C THR A 222 5.81 -8.41 -1.39
N ILE A 223 6.03 -7.61 -0.35
CA ILE A 223 6.16 -6.15 -0.45
C ILE A 223 7.62 -5.78 -0.22
N SER A 224 8.16 -4.88 -1.04
CA SER A 224 9.52 -4.37 -0.87
C SER A 224 9.64 -3.59 0.44
N GLN A 225 10.87 -3.45 0.93
CA GLN A 225 11.16 -2.33 1.83
C GLN A 225 10.92 -1.00 1.10
N ARG A 226 10.89 0.10 1.86
CA ARG A 226 10.78 1.45 1.30
C ARG A 226 11.90 1.68 0.29
N LEU A 227 11.55 2.10 -0.93
CA LEU A 227 12.49 2.37 -2.01
C LEU A 227 12.65 3.88 -2.19
N GLU A 228 13.88 4.36 -2.08
CA GLU A 228 14.26 5.77 -2.21
C GLU A 228 15.25 5.91 -3.38
N PRO A 229 14.78 6.35 -4.57
CA PRO A 229 15.65 6.50 -5.74
C PRO A 229 16.75 7.55 -5.58
N ASP A 230 16.55 8.51 -4.68
CA ASP A 230 17.47 9.61 -4.39
C ASP A 230 17.33 10.02 -2.92
N PRO A 231 17.90 9.22 -2.00
CA PRO A 231 17.70 9.38 -0.56
C PRO A 231 18.07 10.78 -0.08
N GLY A 232 17.16 11.39 0.67
CA GLY A 232 17.32 12.76 1.20
C GLY A 232 16.97 13.89 0.23
N ASN A 233 16.82 13.62 -1.07
CA ASN A 233 16.49 14.62 -2.08
C ASN A 233 15.12 14.39 -2.74
N ASP A 234 14.52 13.22 -2.57
CA ASP A 234 13.18 12.88 -3.06
C ASP A 234 12.51 11.85 -2.12
N GLY A 235 11.23 11.62 -2.34
CA GLY A 235 10.42 10.70 -1.56
C GLY A 235 10.63 9.24 -1.91
N ALA A 236 9.66 8.44 -1.49
CA ALA A 236 9.72 6.99 -1.54
C ALA A 236 8.50 6.35 -2.19
N TRP A 237 8.68 5.09 -2.56
CA TRP A 237 7.66 4.25 -3.16
C TRP A 237 7.86 2.78 -2.76
N PHE A 238 6.88 1.95 -3.08
CA PHE A 238 6.86 0.52 -2.77
C PHE A 238 6.42 -0.28 -3.99
N ILE A 239 6.94 -1.50 -4.11
CA ILE A 239 6.40 -2.52 -5.02
C ILE A 239 5.91 -3.72 -4.21
N GLY A 240 4.71 -4.19 -4.54
CA GLY A 240 4.18 -5.46 -4.10
C GLY A 240 4.04 -6.42 -5.28
N TYR A 241 4.24 -7.70 -5.05
CA TYR A 241 3.92 -8.73 -6.05
C TYR A 241 3.39 -10.01 -5.42
N LYS A 242 2.53 -10.71 -6.16
CA LYS A 242 1.98 -12.00 -5.79
C LYS A 242 1.87 -12.88 -7.03
N VAL A 243 2.24 -14.16 -6.87
CA VAL A 243 2.11 -15.16 -7.92
C VAL A 243 1.19 -16.27 -7.43
N THR A 244 0.11 -16.54 -8.16
CA THR A 244 -0.83 -17.63 -7.89
C THR A 244 -0.84 -18.63 -9.03
N ASN A 245 -1.35 -19.83 -8.79
CA ASN A 245 -1.51 -20.87 -9.81
C ASN A 245 -3.02 -21.19 -9.93
N PRO A 246 -3.78 -20.39 -10.71
CA PRO A 246 -5.23 -20.54 -10.78
C PRO A 246 -5.67 -21.86 -11.43
N SER A 247 -4.82 -22.42 -12.31
CA SER A 247 -5.01 -23.74 -12.89
C SER A 247 -3.67 -24.37 -13.26
N ALA A 248 -3.64 -25.70 -13.39
CA ALA A 248 -2.41 -26.43 -13.68
C ALA A 248 -1.73 -25.92 -14.96
N GLY A 249 -0.47 -25.51 -14.85
CA GLY A 249 0.31 -24.97 -15.96
C GLY A 249 0.06 -23.49 -16.29
N VAL A 250 -0.76 -22.79 -15.50
CA VAL A 250 -0.98 -21.34 -15.62
C VAL A 250 -0.56 -20.68 -14.31
N TRP A 251 0.25 -19.63 -14.42
CA TRP A 251 0.66 -18.80 -13.29
C TRP A 251 0.18 -17.38 -13.51
N HIS A 252 -0.56 -16.85 -12.54
CA HIS A 252 -1.01 -15.47 -12.53
C HIS A 252 0.01 -14.62 -11.78
N TYR A 253 0.49 -13.55 -12.41
CA TYR A 253 1.39 -12.57 -11.82
C TYR A 253 0.64 -11.27 -11.63
N GLU A 254 0.58 -10.79 -10.39
CA GLU A 254 -0.01 -9.51 -10.01
C GLU A 254 1.08 -8.65 -9.36
N TYR A 255 1.27 -7.43 -9.88
CA TYR A 255 2.22 -6.44 -9.36
C TYR A 255 1.48 -5.16 -9.01
N ALA A 256 1.87 -4.50 -7.92
CA ALA A 256 1.34 -3.22 -7.49
C ALA A 256 2.49 -2.25 -7.20
N LEU A 257 2.50 -1.08 -7.84
CA LEU A 257 3.47 -0.02 -7.58
C LEU A 257 2.76 1.13 -6.87
N TYR A 258 3.15 1.42 -5.63
CA TYR A 258 2.60 2.52 -4.82
C TYR A 258 3.63 3.63 -4.68
N ASN A 259 3.32 4.79 -5.24
CA ASN A 259 4.06 6.02 -4.97
C ASN A 259 3.54 6.64 -3.68
N MET A 260 4.36 6.64 -2.63
CA MET A 260 3.99 7.24 -1.34
C MET A 260 4.10 8.76 -1.42
N ASN A 261 5.32 9.27 -1.55
CA ASN A 261 5.62 10.70 -1.58
C ASN A 261 6.73 11.08 -2.58
N LEU A 262 6.95 10.25 -3.60
CA LEU A 262 7.97 10.44 -4.63
C LEU A 262 7.55 11.53 -5.64
N ASP A 263 8.24 12.66 -5.65
CA ASP A 263 7.92 13.80 -6.53
C ASP A 263 8.21 13.47 -7.99
N ARG A 264 9.32 12.78 -8.27
CA ARG A 264 9.68 12.40 -9.67
C ARG A 264 8.66 11.50 -10.35
N SER A 265 7.76 10.86 -9.59
CA SER A 265 6.69 9.98 -10.08
C SER A 265 7.19 8.81 -10.95
N ILE A 266 6.32 7.86 -11.30
CA ILE A 266 6.71 6.67 -12.08
C ILE A 266 5.99 6.67 -13.43
N GLN A 267 6.73 6.39 -14.51
CA GLN A 267 6.24 6.40 -15.90
C GLN A 267 6.19 5.01 -16.53
N SER A 268 7.08 4.10 -16.14
CA SER A 268 7.16 2.79 -16.78
C SER A 268 7.50 1.67 -15.80
N PHE A 269 7.06 0.47 -16.14
CA PHE A 269 7.36 -0.77 -15.43
C PHE A 269 7.65 -1.87 -16.44
N THR A 270 8.85 -2.45 -16.37
CA THR A 270 9.31 -3.51 -17.25
C THR A 270 9.58 -4.79 -16.45
N VAL A 271 8.89 -5.87 -16.83
CA VAL A 271 9.09 -7.21 -16.27
C VAL A 271 9.87 -8.05 -17.27
N PRO A 272 11.03 -8.62 -16.91
CA PRO A 272 11.76 -9.54 -17.79
C PRO A 272 10.99 -10.85 -17.95
N LEU A 273 11.07 -11.43 -19.14
CA LEU A 273 10.46 -12.71 -19.49
C LEU A 273 11.57 -13.68 -19.92
N GLY A 274 11.50 -14.90 -19.41
CA GLY A 274 12.37 -15.96 -19.91
C GLY A 274 12.08 -16.35 -21.36
N SER A 275 13.05 -16.99 -22.01
CA SER A 275 12.90 -17.47 -23.39
C SER A 275 11.72 -18.42 -23.52
N GLY A 276 10.84 -18.18 -24.50
CA GLY A 276 9.70 -19.04 -24.81
C GLY A 276 8.47 -18.84 -23.91
N VAL A 277 8.50 -17.88 -22.97
CA VAL A 277 7.33 -17.51 -22.17
C VAL A 277 6.24 -16.94 -23.08
N THR A 278 5.01 -17.40 -22.88
CA THR A 278 3.81 -16.85 -23.50
C THR A 278 2.90 -16.23 -22.44
N LEU A 279 2.56 -14.95 -22.63
CA LEU A 279 1.61 -14.23 -21.79
C LEU A 279 0.19 -14.26 -22.35
N SER A 280 -0.78 -14.26 -21.45
CA SER A 280 -2.20 -14.03 -21.72
C SER A 280 -2.85 -13.20 -20.60
N ASN A 281 -4.11 -12.78 -20.76
CA ASN A 281 -4.85 -12.01 -19.75
C ASN A 281 -4.09 -10.79 -19.21
N ILE A 282 -3.35 -10.10 -20.10
CA ILE A 282 -2.56 -8.91 -19.75
C ILE A 282 -3.52 -7.79 -19.36
N GLY A 283 -3.33 -7.26 -18.15
CA GLY A 283 -4.21 -6.26 -17.57
C GLY A 283 -3.45 -5.12 -16.89
N PHE A 284 -4.14 -4.00 -16.75
CA PHE A 284 -3.69 -2.79 -16.09
C PHE A 284 -4.84 -2.23 -15.26
N HIS A 285 -4.55 -1.65 -14.10
CA HIS A 285 -5.52 -0.89 -13.33
C HIS A 285 -4.87 0.31 -12.65
N ALA A 286 -5.60 1.42 -12.62
CA ALA A 286 -5.27 2.64 -11.91
C ALA A 286 -6.56 3.25 -11.33
N PRO A 287 -6.48 3.99 -10.21
CA PRO A 287 -7.62 4.74 -9.71
C PRO A 287 -8.06 5.80 -10.74
N PRO A 288 -9.35 6.20 -10.75
CA PRO A 288 -9.79 7.32 -11.57
C PRO A 288 -9.04 8.61 -11.18
N GLN A 289 -8.66 9.42 -12.17
CA GLN A 289 -8.17 10.78 -11.92
C GLN A 289 -9.35 11.74 -11.82
N GLU A 290 -9.20 12.79 -11.01
CA GLU A 290 -10.15 13.89 -11.01
C GLU A 290 -10.11 14.58 -12.40
N PRO A 291 -11.26 14.91 -13.00
CA PRO A 291 -11.29 15.72 -14.22
C PRO A 291 -10.64 17.09 -14.01
N GLY A 292 -10.34 17.79 -15.11
CA GLY A 292 -9.79 19.14 -15.04
C GLY A 292 -10.76 20.15 -14.46
N TRP A 293 -10.24 21.00 -13.57
CA TRP A 293 -10.99 22.08 -12.94
C TRP A 293 -10.16 23.38 -12.92
N PRO A 294 -10.80 24.55 -13.07
CA PRO A 294 -10.16 25.84 -12.80
C PRO A 294 -9.40 25.84 -11.47
N ASN A 295 -8.12 26.22 -11.53
CA ASN A 295 -7.17 26.29 -10.41
C ASN A 295 -6.80 24.93 -9.80
N ASP A 296 -6.83 23.85 -10.57
CA ASP A 296 -6.42 22.51 -10.11
C ASP A 296 -4.90 22.29 -10.07
N GLY A 297 -4.08 23.25 -10.49
CA GLY A 297 -2.61 23.17 -10.45
C GLY A 297 -1.98 22.27 -11.53
N THR A 298 -2.78 21.60 -12.35
CA THR A 298 -2.29 20.87 -13.53
C THR A 298 -2.00 21.82 -14.68
N LEU A 299 -1.26 21.35 -15.69
CA LEU A 299 -0.99 22.16 -16.87
C LEU A 299 -2.32 22.57 -17.53
N ASN A 300 -2.54 23.89 -17.64
CA ASN A 300 -3.74 24.49 -18.22
C ASN A 300 -5.07 24.10 -17.55
N ASN A 301 -5.06 23.68 -16.28
CA ASN A 301 -6.27 23.27 -15.55
C ASN A 301 -7.04 22.11 -16.23
N GLN A 302 -6.31 21.16 -16.81
CA GLN A 302 -6.89 20.06 -17.60
C GLN A 302 -7.04 18.75 -16.83
N GLY A 303 -6.64 18.72 -15.56
CA GLY A 303 -6.59 17.50 -14.77
C GLY A 303 -5.48 16.56 -15.23
N TYR A 304 -5.24 15.51 -14.44
CA TYR A 304 -4.37 14.43 -14.87
C TYR A 304 -5.14 13.47 -15.78
N SER A 305 -4.47 12.98 -16.82
CA SER A 305 -5.02 12.01 -17.75
C SER A 305 -5.31 10.69 -17.04
N SER A 306 -6.48 10.09 -17.33
CA SER A 306 -6.82 8.71 -16.93
C SER A 306 -6.54 7.68 -18.03
N THR A 307 -5.79 8.04 -19.09
CA THR A 307 -5.47 7.11 -20.17
C THR A 307 -4.73 5.88 -19.62
N PRO A 308 -5.24 4.64 -19.84
CA PRO A 308 -4.57 3.43 -19.41
C PRO A 308 -3.16 3.28 -20.00
N TRP A 309 -2.24 2.68 -19.26
CA TRP A 309 -0.90 2.39 -19.80
C TRP A 309 -1.02 1.29 -20.85
N SER A 310 -0.43 1.53 -22.03
CA SER A 310 -0.26 0.49 -23.04
C SER A 310 0.90 -0.43 -22.63
N ASN A 311 0.91 -1.64 -23.19
CA ASN A 311 2.06 -2.54 -23.09
C ASN A 311 2.63 -2.87 -24.49
N ASP A 312 3.91 -3.23 -24.52
CA ASP A 312 4.66 -3.54 -25.75
C ASP A 312 4.79 -5.04 -26.05
N TYR A 313 4.10 -5.90 -25.31
CA TYR A 313 4.32 -7.34 -25.40
C TYR A 313 3.93 -7.90 -26.77
N GLN A 314 4.83 -8.69 -27.32
CA GLN A 314 4.61 -9.57 -28.46
C GLN A 314 5.17 -10.97 -28.12
N PRO A 315 4.58 -12.05 -28.65
CA PRO A 315 5.13 -13.40 -28.47
C PRO A 315 6.61 -13.47 -28.87
N GLY A 316 7.44 -13.98 -27.97
CA GLY A 316 8.90 -14.06 -28.15
C GLY A 316 9.70 -12.89 -27.57
N ASN A 317 9.05 -11.85 -27.04
CA ASN A 317 9.75 -10.78 -26.32
C ASN A 317 10.48 -11.33 -25.08
N SER A 318 11.62 -10.72 -24.74
CA SER A 318 12.36 -10.98 -23.49
C SER A 318 11.87 -10.13 -22.31
N SER A 319 10.85 -9.31 -22.51
CA SER A 319 10.23 -8.46 -21.49
C SER A 319 8.84 -8.00 -21.91
N ILE A 320 8.06 -7.55 -20.95
CA ILE A 320 6.86 -6.74 -21.16
C ILE A 320 7.06 -5.41 -20.42
N THR A 321 6.77 -4.31 -21.09
CA THR A 321 6.81 -2.96 -20.52
C THR A 321 5.43 -2.34 -20.61
N TRP A 322 4.93 -1.80 -19.49
CA TRP A 322 3.85 -0.83 -19.50
C TRP A 322 4.43 0.57 -19.34
N ALA A 323 3.86 1.55 -20.06
CA ALA A 323 4.22 2.94 -19.89
C ALA A 323 3.07 3.90 -20.21
N CYS A 324 3.11 5.09 -19.60
CA CYS A 324 2.39 6.26 -20.11
C CYS A 324 3.29 7.13 -21.00
N GLU A 325 2.70 8.18 -21.57
CA GLU A 325 3.42 9.25 -22.26
C GLU A 325 4.53 9.84 -21.38
N THR A 326 5.62 10.31 -22.00
CA THR A 326 6.70 11.00 -21.29
C THR A 326 6.24 12.38 -20.79
N PHE A 327 6.91 12.91 -19.77
CA PHE A 327 6.63 14.27 -19.29
C PHE A 327 6.79 15.33 -20.38
N ALA A 328 7.72 15.13 -21.32
CA ALA A 328 7.92 16.01 -22.47
C ALA A 328 6.76 15.98 -23.47
N GLN A 329 6.07 14.83 -23.60
CA GLN A 329 4.90 14.68 -24.46
C GLN A 329 3.63 15.21 -23.79
N ASN A 330 3.45 14.87 -22.52
CA ASN A 330 2.26 15.25 -21.75
C ASN A 330 2.61 15.37 -20.26
N GLN A 331 2.71 16.60 -19.74
CA GLN A 331 2.98 16.84 -18.32
C GLN A 331 1.86 16.34 -17.40
N ASN A 332 0.64 16.22 -17.94
CA ASN A 332 -0.54 15.70 -17.27
C ASN A 332 -0.74 14.20 -17.53
N ALA A 333 0.24 13.48 -18.10
CA ALA A 333 0.13 12.04 -18.34
C ALA A 333 -0.22 11.27 -17.06
N ASN A 334 -0.78 10.09 -17.25
CA ASN A 334 -1.23 9.18 -16.20
C ASN A 334 -0.07 8.52 -15.46
N ALA A 335 0.95 9.27 -15.03
CA ALA A 335 2.06 8.76 -14.24
C ALA A 335 1.57 8.32 -12.85
N ILE A 336 2.27 7.37 -12.21
CA ILE A 336 2.00 7.02 -10.80
C ILE A 336 2.50 8.18 -9.93
N ARG A 337 1.59 9.06 -9.53
CA ARG A 337 1.84 10.23 -8.68
C ARG A 337 1.66 9.87 -7.21
N PHE A 338 2.10 10.75 -6.31
CA PHE A 338 2.08 10.47 -4.89
C PHE A 338 0.69 10.12 -4.35
N GLY A 339 0.67 9.23 -3.36
CA GLY A 339 -0.53 8.61 -2.83
C GLY A 339 -1.34 7.83 -3.86
N THR A 340 -0.73 7.32 -4.94
CA THR A 340 -1.42 6.44 -5.90
C THR A 340 -0.73 5.09 -6.11
N LEU A 341 -1.52 4.04 -6.37
CA LEU A 341 -1.11 2.65 -6.57
C LEU A 341 -1.68 2.11 -7.87
N TYR A 342 -0.81 1.60 -8.74
CA TYR A 342 -1.19 1.06 -10.05
C TYR A 342 -0.85 -0.43 -10.09
N ASN A 343 -1.71 -1.21 -10.75
CA ASN A 343 -1.58 -2.65 -10.88
C ASN A 343 -1.24 -3.06 -12.30
N PHE A 344 -0.36 -4.05 -12.42
CA PHE A 344 0.05 -4.68 -13.67
C PHE A 344 -0.08 -6.18 -13.51
N ARG A 345 -0.71 -6.85 -14.47
CA ARG A 345 -0.97 -8.29 -14.34
C ARG A 345 -0.96 -9.03 -15.66
N PHE A 346 -0.72 -10.32 -15.57
CA PHE A 346 -0.86 -11.26 -16.69
C PHE A 346 -0.84 -12.70 -16.18
N ASP A 347 -1.31 -13.61 -17.02
CA ASP A 347 -1.07 -15.03 -16.87
C ASP A 347 0.10 -15.45 -17.75
N ALA A 348 0.92 -16.39 -17.29
CA ALA A 348 1.99 -16.99 -18.07
C ALA A 348 1.94 -18.52 -18.03
N ASP A 349 2.50 -19.13 -19.07
CA ASP A 349 2.69 -20.58 -19.21
C ASP A 349 3.95 -21.11 -18.51
N GLN A 350 4.61 -20.26 -17.71
CA GLN A 350 5.83 -20.62 -16.97
C GLN A 350 5.78 -20.23 -15.49
N PRO A 351 6.41 -21.04 -14.61
CA PRO A 351 6.48 -20.77 -13.18
C PRO A 351 7.33 -19.55 -12.84
N PRO A 352 7.15 -18.99 -11.64
CA PRO A 352 7.94 -17.85 -11.19
C PRO A 352 9.39 -18.24 -10.94
N GLN A 353 10.29 -17.34 -11.30
CA GLN A 353 11.68 -17.31 -10.88
C GLN A 353 12.02 -15.91 -10.36
N SER A 354 13.03 -15.83 -9.49
CA SER A 354 13.59 -14.54 -9.08
C SER A 354 14.15 -13.79 -10.29
N ALA A 355 13.74 -12.54 -10.43
CA ALA A 355 14.13 -11.68 -11.53
C ALA A 355 14.23 -10.22 -11.08
N THR A 356 14.75 -9.36 -11.96
CA THR A 356 14.89 -7.93 -11.69
C THR A 356 14.05 -7.13 -12.69
N ALA A 357 13.02 -6.45 -12.21
CA ALA A 357 12.26 -5.50 -12.99
C ALA A 357 12.96 -4.15 -13.07
N THR A 358 12.61 -3.37 -14.09
CA THR A 358 13.07 -1.98 -14.27
C THR A 358 11.89 -1.03 -14.12
N VAL A 359 12.05 0.01 -13.31
CA VAL A 359 11.05 1.07 -13.08
C VAL A 359 11.60 2.39 -13.57
N GLY A 360 10.92 3.02 -14.53
CA GLY A 360 11.30 4.31 -15.09
C GLY A 360 10.55 5.47 -14.44
N PHE A 361 11.24 6.58 -14.18
CA PHE A 361 10.65 7.77 -13.54
C PHE A 361 10.11 8.76 -14.57
N PHE A 362 9.09 9.53 -14.17
CA PHE A 362 8.35 10.41 -15.06
C PHE A 362 9.00 11.78 -15.26
N LYS A 363 9.50 12.39 -14.18
CA LYS A 363 10.19 13.69 -14.24
C LYS A 363 11.69 13.51 -14.49
N THR A 364 12.45 13.21 -13.44
CA THR A 364 13.92 13.17 -13.43
C THR A 364 14.43 11.86 -12.82
N GLY A 365 15.70 11.55 -13.07
CA GLY A 365 16.38 10.37 -12.52
C GLY A 365 16.49 9.23 -13.53
N SER A 366 17.46 8.33 -13.28
CA SER A 366 17.65 7.11 -14.05
C SER A 366 16.70 5.99 -13.57
N PRO A 367 16.33 5.03 -14.44
CA PRO A 367 15.51 3.90 -14.02
C PRO A 367 16.12 3.13 -12.84
N MET A 368 15.25 2.61 -11.97
CA MET A 368 15.62 1.82 -10.79
C MET A 368 15.37 0.34 -11.05
N GLN A 369 16.28 -0.51 -10.59
CA GLN A 369 16.13 -1.96 -10.62
C GLN A 369 15.53 -2.48 -9.31
N VAL A 370 14.55 -3.38 -9.39
CA VAL A 370 13.87 -3.96 -8.22
C VAL A 370 13.70 -5.47 -8.35
N GLN A 371 13.88 -6.19 -7.24
CA GLN A 371 13.71 -7.64 -7.20
C GLN A 371 12.22 -8.01 -7.20
N ILE A 372 11.86 -8.97 -8.05
CA ILE A 372 10.51 -9.50 -8.19
C ILE A 372 10.53 -11.02 -8.47
N GLN A 373 9.36 -11.63 -8.55
CA GLN A 373 9.18 -12.92 -9.23
C GLN A 373 8.61 -12.69 -10.62
N ALA A 374 9.17 -13.32 -11.66
CA ALA A 374 8.73 -13.21 -13.05
C ALA A 374 8.75 -14.59 -13.76
N PRO A 375 8.07 -14.77 -14.90
CA PRO A 375 8.05 -16.06 -15.61
C PRO A 375 9.44 -16.50 -16.09
N GLY A 376 9.84 -17.71 -15.72
CA GLY A 376 11.11 -18.30 -16.13
C GLY A 376 11.04 -19.17 -17.36
N GLY A 377 11.96 -18.96 -18.31
CA GLY A 377 12.11 -19.84 -19.47
C GLY A 377 12.72 -21.15 -18.99
N GLY A 378 12.02 -22.26 -19.17
CA GLY A 378 12.42 -23.55 -18.60
C GLY A 378 13.84 -23.97 -18.98
N GLY A 379 14.75 -23.97 -18.01
CA GLY A 379 15.59 -25.15 -17.78
C GLY A 379 14.71 -26.22 -17.12
N PRO A 380 14.97 -27.52 -17.33
CA PRO A 380 14.02 -28.58 -16.97
C PRO A 380 13.59 -28.44 -15.51
N THR A 381 12.29 -28.26 -15.32
CA THR A 381 11.60 -28.47 -14.04
C THR A 381 12.15 -29.77 -13.46
N PRO A 382 12.74 -29.80 -12.24
CA PRO A 382 12.98 -31.08 -11.59
C PRO A 382 11.63 -31.77 -11.54
N THR A 383 11.51 -32.89 -12.25
CA THR A 383 10.36 -33.77 -12.16
C THR A 383 10.05 -33.92 -10.68
N PRO A 384 8.82 -33.69 -10.21
CA PRO A 384 8.48 -33.97 -8.83
C PRO A 384 8.94 -35.41 -8.58
N THR A 385 9.93 -35.58 -7.71
CA THR A 385 10.35 -36.91 -7.30
C THR A 385 9.10 -37.54 -6.75
N ALA A 386 8.62 -38.61 -7.39
CA ALA A 386 7.44 -39.32 -6.94
C ALA A 386 7.59 -39.54 -5.44
N THR A 387 6.65 -39.00 -4.65
CA THR A 387 6.58 -39.31 -3.24
C THR A 387 6.69 -40.82 -3.11
N PRO A 388 7.70 -41.38 -2.43
CA PRO A 388 7.83 -42.82 -2.31
C PRO A 388 6.50 -43.32 -1.75
N THR A 389 5.85 -44.20 -2.51
CA THR A 389 4.71 -44.95 -2.02
C THR A 389 5.11 -45.48 -0.64
N PRO A 390 4.33 -45.24 0.43
CA PRO A 390 4.69 -45.72 1.75
C PRO A 390 4.94 -47.22 1.64
N THR A 391 6.20 -47.61 1.82
CA THR A 391 6.55 -49.02 1.93
C THR A 391 5.80 -49.51 3.15
N ALA A 392 4.99 -50.56 2.98
CA ALA A 392 4.23 -51.15 4.07
C ALA A 392 5.15 -51.35 5.28
N THR A 393 4.80 -50.70 6.39
CA THR A 393 5.49 -50.85 7.67
C THR A 393 5.61 -52.34 7.98
N PRO A 394 6.83 -52.90 8.15
CA PRO A 394 6.96 -54.28 8.57
C PRO A 394 6.26 -54.43 9.92
N THR A 395 5.36 -55.41 9.98
CA THR A 395 4.62 -55.77 11.19
C THR A 395 5.64 -55.96 12.33
N PRO A 396 5.45 -55.32 13.50
CA PRO A 396 6.39 -55.43 14.59
C PRO A 396 6.53 -56.90 15.01
N ARG A 397 7.78 -57.39 14.97
CA ARG A 397 8.13 -58.70 15.50
C ARG A 397 7.80 -58.72 17.00
N PRO A 398 7.14 -59.77 17.53
CA PRO A 398 6.80 -59.84 18.95
C PRO A 398 8.06 -59.73 19.81
N SER A 399 7.98 -58.85 20.81
CA SER A 399 9.02 -58.64 21.82
C SER A 399 9.31 -59.94 22.56
N PRO A 400 10.59 -60.32 22.78
CA PRO A 400 10.92 -61.51 23.54
C PRO A 400 10.47 -61.35 25.00
N THR A 401 9.74 -62.35 25.48
CA THR A 401 9.28 -62.48 26.87
C THR A 401 10.43 -62.31 27.86
N PRO A 402 10.27 -61.50 28.93
CA PRO A 402 11.30 -61.34 29.96
C PRO A 402 11.63 -62.69 30.61
N ARG A 403 12.93 -63.00 30.68
CA ARG A 403 13.48 -64.16 31.39
C ARG A 403 13.30 -63.94 32.89
N ALA A 404 12.76 -64.95 33.59
CA ALA A 404 12.55 -64.92 35.03
C ALA A 404 13.85 -64.69 35.80
N ASP A 405 13.75 -63.86 36.84
CA ASP A 405 14.82 -63.47 37.77
C ASP A 405 15.39 -64.71 38.50
N PRO A 406 16.72 -64.87 38.64
CA PRO A 406 17.30 -65.97 39.38
C PRO A 406 17.07 -65.81 40.89
N THR A 407 16.62 -66.90 41.50
CA THR A 407 16.28 -67.02 42.93
C THR A 407 17.51 -66.76 43.82
N PRO A 408 17.38 -66.03 44.95
CA PRO A 408 18.52 -65.75 45.84
C PRO A 408 19.11 -67.01 46.48
N ARG A 409 20.42 -67.19 46.32
CA ARG A 409 21.19 -68.28 46.94
C ARG A 409 21.42 -67.98 48.43
N THR A 410 21.08 -68.91 49.31
CA THR A 410 21.25 -68.77 50.76
C THR A 410 22.72 -68.81 51.18
N ARG A 411 23.09 -67.92 52.10
CA ARG A 411 24.43 -67.75 52.67
C ARG A 411 24.72 -68.86 53.71
N PRO A 412 25.83 -69.61 53.63
CA PRO A 412 26.16 -70.62 54.64
C PRO A 412 26.61 -70.00 55.97
N THR A 413 26.14 -70.58 57.08
CA THR A 413 26.49 -70.25 58.46
C THR A 413 27.94 -70.70 58.79
N PRO A 414 28.76 -69.91 59.51
CA PRO A 414 30.12 -70.32 59.88
C PRO A 414 30.15 -71.41 60.96
N VAL A 415 31.12 -72.32 60.85
CA VAL A 415 31.40 -73.42 61.80
C VAL A 415 32.17 -72.89 63.03
N PRO A 416 31.90 -73.40 64.26
CA PRO A 416 32.61 -72.96 65.47
C PRO A 416 34.08 -73.39 65.51
N ARG A 417 34.93 -72.52 66.07
CA ARG A 417 36.36 -72.72 66.31
C ARG A 417 36.60 -73.57 67.59
N PRO A 418 37.51 -74.57 67.59
CA PRO A 418 37.97 -75.21 68.82
C PRO A 418 39.08 -74.39 69.51
N THR A 419 38.97 -74.24 70.82
CA THR A 419 39.99 -73.70 71.75
C THR A 419 41.05 -74.74 72.09
N PRO A 420 42.26 -74.29 72.44
CA PRO A 420 42.83 -74.62 73.75
C PRO A 420 42.57 -73.54 74.79
#